data_AF-A0A0D2K208-F1
#
_entry.id   AF-A0A0D2K208-F1
#
_cell.length_a   1.000
_cell.length_b   1.000
_cell.length_c   1.000
_cell.angle_alpha   90.00
_cell.angle_beta   90.00
_cell.angle_gamma   90.00
#
_symmetry.space_group_name_H-M   'P 1'
#
loop_
_entity.id
_entity.type
_entity.pdbx_description
1 polymer ?
#
loop_
_entity_poly.entity_id
_entity_poly.type
_entity_poly.pdbx_seq_one_letter_code
_entity_poly.pdbx_strand_id
1 'polypeptide(L)' 'MAEAVKEVARKTKDNLSSMLQDLANNKRTEVEIINGVKESQARRLGMSAPVNRWLTQLVLSLERKNRKFTQKK' A
#
# COMPACT_ATOMS: atom_id res chain seq x y z
N MET A 1 18.17 2.33 -10.75
CA MET A 1 17.10 1.81 -9.87
C MET A 1 15.70 2.20 -10.36
N ALA A 2 15.39 3.49 -10.52
CA ALA A 2 14.07 3.93 -10.98
C ALA A 2 13.64 3.34 -12.34
N GLU A 3 14.55 3.26 -13.31
CA GLU A 3 14.25 2.68 -14.63
C GLU A 3 13.92 1.19 -14.57
N ALA A 4 14.57 0.42 -13.69
CA ALA A 4 14.23 -0.99 -13.50
C ALA A 4 12.80 -1.15 -12.95
N VAL A 5 12.38 -0.27 -12.02
CA VAL A 5 11.01 -0.26 -11.48
C VAL A 5 9.99 0.09 -12.56
N LYS A 6 10.28 1.11 -13.39
CA LYS A 6 9.42 1.48 -14.53
C LYS A 6 9.29 0.34 -15.55
N GLU A 7 10.38 -0.35 -15.84
CA GLU A 7 10.35 -1.48 -16.78
C GLU A 7 9.55 -2.65 -16.23
N VAL A 8 9.66 -2.98 -14.93
CA VAL A 8 8.78 -3.97 -14.31
C VAL A 8 7.32 -3.55 -14.45
N ALA A 9 6.98 -2.29 -14.10
CA ALA A 9 5.62 -1.80 -14.22
C ALA A 9 5.09 -1.89 -15.67
N ARG A 10 5.93 -1.61 -16.67
CA ARG A 10 5.57 -1.73 -18.09
C ARG A 10 5.35 -3.18 -18.51
N LYS A 11 6.24 -4.09 -18.09
CA LYS A 11 6.15 -5.53 -18.39
C LYS A 11 4.97 -6.20 -17.70
N THR A 12 4.56 -5.73 -16.53
CA THR A 12 3.47 -6.29 -15.73
C THR A 12 2.24 -5.39 -15.70
N LYS A 13 2.00 -4.58 -16.74
CA LYS A 13 0.93 -3.58 -16.77
C LYS A 13 -0.48 -4.14 -16.53
N ASP A 14 -0.72 -5.38 -16.94
CA ASP A 14 -2.01 -6.07 -16.80
C ASP A 14 -2.11 -6.85 -15.48
N ASN A 15 -1.03 -6.88 -14.69
CA ASN A 15 -1.01 -7.55 -13.39
C ASN A 15 -1.64 -6.67 -12.31
N LEU A 16 -2.54 -7.25 -11.52
CA LEU A 16 -3.10 -6.59 -10.34
C LEU A 16 -2.21 -6.84 -9.12
N SER A 17 -1.85 -5.80 -8.40
CA SER A 17 -1.07 -5.96 -7.16
C SER A 17 -1.85 -6.77 -6.12
N SER A 18 -1.15 -7.54 -5.29
CA SER A 18 -1.76 -8.32 -4.20
C SER A 18 -2.59 -7.43 -3.26
N MET A 19 -2.09 -6.24 -2.89
CA MET A 19 -2.84 -5.29 -2.07
C MET A 19 -4.15 -4.81 -2.73
N LEU A 20 -4.19 -4.62 -4.05
CA LEU A 20 -5.44 -4.28 -4.74
C LEU A 20 -6.42 -5.47 -4.71
N GLN A 21 -5.92 -6.69 -4.90
CA GLN A 21 -6.73 -7.90 -4.77
C GLN A 21 -7.24 -8.09 -3.34
N ASP A 22 -6.45 -7.78 -2.32
CA ASP A 22 -6.88 -7.81 -0.91
C ASP A 22 -8.02 -6.82 -0.66
N LEU A 23 -7.89 -5.58 -1.14
CA LEU A 23 -8.94 -4.58 -1.05
C LEU A 23 -10.22 -5.07 -1.75
N ALA A 24 -10.11 -5.57 -2.98
CA ALA A 24 -11.25 -6.08 -3.75
C ALA A 24 -11.97 -7.24 -3.04
N ASN A 25 -11.23 -8.07 -2.32
CA ASN A 25 -11.75 -9.21 -1.57
C ASN A 25 -12.04 -8.90 -0.09
N ASN A 26 -12.01 -7.62 0.33
CA ASN A 26 -12.22 -7.18 1.71
C ASN A 26 -11.26 -7.82 2.74
N LYS A 27 -10.05 -8.19 2.32
CA LYS A 27 -8.99 -8.72 3.16
C LYS A 27 -8.12 -7.59 3.73
N ARG A 28 -7.35 -7.92 4.76
CA ARG A 28 -6.31 -7.02 5.28
C ARG A 28 -5.14 -6.98 4.30
N THR A 29 -4.65 -5.78 4.01
CA THR A 29 -3.48 -5.55 3.16
C THR A 29 -2.19 -5.62 3.97
N GLU A 30 -1.06 -5.81 3.28
CA GLU A 30 0.29 -5.78 3.89
C GLU A 30 0.91 -4.36 3.89
N VAL A 31 0.13 -3.30 3.66
CA VAL A 31 0.67 -1.94 3.45
C VAL A 31 1.48 -1.42 4.65
N GLU A 32 1.10 -1.81 5.87
CA GLU A 32 1.83 -1.44 7.09
C GLU A 32 3.22 -2.07 7.16
N ILE A 33 3.38 -3.27 6.57
CA ILE A 33 4.65 -4.00 6.54
C ILE A 33 5.53 -3.48 5.41
N ILE A 34 4.97 -3.15 4.25
CA ILE A 34 5.74 -2.70 3.09
C ILE A 34 6.08 -1.20 3.20
N ASN A 35 5.08 -0.33 3.20
CA ASN A 35 5.28 1.12 3.21
C ASN A 35 5.43 1.66 4.64
N GLY A 36 4.67 1.12 5.59
CA GLY A 36 4.71 1.56 6.99
C GLY A 36 6.08 1.31 7.65
N VAL A 37 6.74 0.18 7.34
CA VAL A 37 8.11 -0.08 7.82
C VAL A 37 9.11 0.93 7.27
N LYS A 38 9.02 1.32 5.99
CA LYS A 38 9.91 2.34 5.42
C LYS A 38 9.77 3.69 6.11
N GLU A 39 8.55 4.05 6.45
CA GLU A 39 8.26 5.27 7.19
C GLU A 39 8.77 5.20 8.65
N SER A 40 8.61 4.06 9.31
CA SER A 40 9.17 3.79 10.64
C SER A 40 10.70 3.84 10.66
N GLN A 41 11.35 3.19 9.68
CA GLN A 41 12.81 3.22 9.53
C GLN A 41 13.33 4.64 9.27
N ALA A 42 12.68 5.39 8.38
CA ALA A 42 13.07 6.78 8.12
C ALA A 42 13.03 7.62 9.40
N ARG A 43 11.94 7.55 10.18
CA ARG A 43 11.84 8.27 11.46
C ARG A 43 12.95 7.91 12.45
N ARG A 44 13.28 6.61 12.57
CA ARG A 44 14.37 6.15 13.47
C ARG A 44 15.73 6.72 13.09
N LEU A 45 15.94 7.02 11.82
CA LEU A 45 17.16 7.61 11.28
C LEU A 45 17.11 9.16 11.25
N GLY A 46 16.08 9.79 11.82
CA GLY A 46 15.90 11.25 11.75
C GLY A 46 15.52 11.75 10.35
N MET A 47 15.10 10.86 9.46
CA MET A 47 14.67 11.16 8.09
C MET A 47 13.14 11.16 7.99
N SER A 48 12.62 11.68 6.88
CA SER A 48 11.20 11.58 6.54
C SER A 48 10.99 10.73 5.29
N ALA A 49 9.92 9.94 5.27
CA ALA A 49 9.45 9.21 4.09
C ALA A 49 7.98 9.57 3.80
N PRO A 50 7.71 10.84 3.45
CA PRO A 50 6.34 11.37 3.38
C PRO A 50 5.47 10.57 2.41
N VAL A 51 5.99 10.20 1.24
CA VAL A 51 5.22 9.42 0.25
C VAL A 51 4.80 8.05 0.81
N ASN A 52 5.70 7.35 1.52
CA ASN A 52 5.35 6.08 2.17
C ASN A 52 4.27 6.28 3.24
N ARG A 53 4.36 7.36 4.03
CA ARG A 53 3.33 7.72 5.01
C ARG A 53 1.97 7.89 4.34
N TRP A 54 1.92 8.71 3.30
CA TRP A 54 0.69 9.02 2.57
C TRP A 54 0.07 7.76 1.95
N LEU A 55 0.85 6.96 1.24
CA LEU A 55 0.38 5.70 0.65
C LEU A 55 -0.18 4.75 1.71
N THR A 56 0.50 4.61 2.85
CA THR A 56 0.04 3.77 3.96
C THR A 56 -1.34 4.22 4.46
N GLN A 57 -1.51 5.52 4.69
CA GLN A 57 -2.78 6.06 5.20
C GLN A 57 -3.92 5.94 4.20
N LEU A 58 -3.66 6.13 2.90
CA LEU A 58 -4.67 5.99 1.85
C LEU A 58 -5.19 4.54 1.76
N VAL A 59 -4.29 3.56 1.72
CA VAL A 59 -4.67 2.15 1.63
C VAL A 59 -5.41 1.69 2.90
N LEU A 60 -4.94 2.07 4.09
CA LEU A 60 -5.65 1.78 5.34
C LEU A 60 -7.06 2.40 5.37
N SER A 61 -7.23 3.58 4.79
CA SER A 61 -8.54 4.24 4.70
C SER A 61 -9.49 3.48 3.78
N LEU A 62 -9.00 3.01 2.63
CA LEU A 62 -9.78 2.16 1.71
C LEU A 62 -10.14 0.82 2.37
N GLU A 63 -9.20 0.17 3.06
CA GLU A 63 -9.42 -1.08 3.77
C GLU A 63 -10.50 -0.94 4.85
N ARG A 64 -10.45 0.15 5.63
CA ARG A 64 -11.49 0.47 6.64
C ARG A 64 -12.84 0.75 6.00
N LYS A 65 -12.88 1.48 4.87
CA LYS A 65 -14.13 1.76 4.13
C LYS A 65 -14.79 0.45 3.67
N ASN A 66 -14.01 -0.46 3.10
CA ASN A 66 -14.48 -1.77 2.64
C ASN A 66 -15.07 -2.60 3.79
N ARG A 67 -14.37 -2.72 4.92
CA ARG A 67 -14.90 -3.41 6.11
C ARG A 67 -16.20 -2.83 6.66
N LYS A 68 -16.36 -1.50 6.63
CA LYS A 68 -17.58 -0.83 7.09
C LYS A 68 -18.76 -1.05 6.14
N PHE A 69 -18.49 -1.20 4.84
CA PHE A 69 -19.52 -1.50 3.85
C PHE A 69 -20.08 -2.92 4.03
N THR A 70 -19.23 -3.91 4.31
CA THR A 70 -19.65 -5.31 4.50
C THR A 70 -20.47 -5.52 5.78
N GLN A 71 -20.18 -4.76 6.85
CA GLN A 71 -20.91 -4.84 8.13
C GLN A 71 -22.30 -4.17 8.12
N LYS A 72 -22.64 -3.44 7.04
CA LYS A 72 -23.94 -2.77 6.88
C LYS A 72 -24.96 -3.58 6.06
N LYS A 73 -24.56 -4.72 5.50
CA LYS A 73 -25.47 -5.68 4.86
C LYS A 73 -25.88 -6.75 5.86
#